data_AF-A0A257M726-F1
#
_entry.id   AF-A0A257M726-F1
#
_cell.length_a   1.000
_cell.length_b   1.000
_cell.length_c   1.000
_cell.angle_alpha   90.00
_cell.angle_beta   90.00
_cell.angle_gamma   90.00
#
_symmetry.space_group_name_H-M   'P 1'
#
loop_
_entity.id
_entity.type
_entity.pdbx_description
1 polymer ?
#
loop_
_entity_poly.entity_id
_entity_poly.type
_entity_poly.pdbx_seq_one_letter_code
_entity_poly.pdbx_strand_id
1 'polypeptide(L)'
;MAILGMAMKMTMHIDDDLLARVMKEYELETKTDAVHFALRELDRRARLKVFAKEGLGLGLSPGELRDAVFPDYQLETMKVAEDEKPYGSARPD
;
A
#
# COMPACT_ATOMS: atom_id res chain seq x y z
N MET A 1 -22.93 -0.29 15.71
CA MET A 1 -23.51 -1.47 15.06
C MET A 1 -22.42 -2.52 14.91
N ALA A 2 -22.53 -3.63 15.64
CA ALA A 2 -21.61 -4.75 15.48
C ALA A 2 -22.04 -5.56 14.26
N ILE A 3 -21.20 -5.62 13.22
CA ILE A 3 -21.35 -6.64 12.18
C ILE A 3 -20.90 -7.94 12.84
N LEU A 4 -21.88 -8.70 13.29
CA LEU A 4 -21.71 -10.11 13.67
C LEU A 4 -20.98 -10.80 12.51
N GLY A 5 -19.85 -11.44 12.77
CA GLY A 5 -19.04 -12.13 11.76
C GLY A 5 -19.81 -13.29 11.13
N MET A 6 -20.70 -12.99 10.20
CA MET A 6 -21.44 -13.97 9.41
C MET A 6 -20.61 -14.28 8.16
N ALA A 7 -19.96 -15.44 8.15
CA ALA A 7 -19.37 -15.97 6.92
C ALA A 7 -20.52 -16.25 5.93
N MET A 8 -20.61 -15.46 4.85
CA MET A 8 -21.57 -15.70 3.78
C MET A 8 -21.09 -16.86 2.89
N LYS A 9 -21.95 -17.86 2.68
CA LYS A 9 -21.72 -18.92 1.69
C LYS A 9 -22.30 -18.47 0.35
N MET A 10 -21.48 -18.47 -0.69
CA MET A 10 -21.88 -18.11 -2.05
C MET A 10 -21.28 -19.11 -3.03
N THR A 11 -21.93 -19.31 -4.18
CA THR A 11 -21.39 -20.07 -5.30
C THR A 11 -21.02 -19.11 -6.40
N MET A 12 -19.79 -19.19 -6.91
CA MET A 12 -19.30 -18.36 -8.01
C MET A 12 -18.34 -19.15 -8.90
N HIS A 13 -18.23 -18.74 -10.16
CA HIS A 13 -17.22 -19.26 -11.07
C HIS A 13 -15.98 -18.36 -11.03
N ILE A 14 -14.81 -18.97 -10.83
CA ILE A 14 -13.51 -18.29 -10.81
C ILE A 14 -12.62 -19.04 -11.79
N ASP A 15 -11.82 -18.29 -12.55
CA ASP A 15 -10.76 -18.84 -13.39
C ASP A 15 -9.71 -19.53 -12.50
N ASP A 16 -9.54 -20.84 -12.67
CA ASP A 16 -8.68 -21.65 -11.79
C ASP A 16 -7.19 -21.28 -11.95
N ASP A 17 -6.76 -20.88 -13.15
CA ASP A 17 -5.36 -20.48 -13.38
C ASP A 17 -5.05 -19.15 -12.67
N LEU A 18 -5.97 -18.19 -12.72
CA LEU A 18 -5.87 -16.95 -11.96
C LEU A 18 -5.83 -17.22 -10.46
N LEU A 19 -6.73 -18.09 -9.97
CA LEU A 19 -6.79 -18.44 -8.55
C LEU A 19 -5.49 -19.10 -8.09
N ALA A 20 -4.95 -20.04 -8.87
CA ALA A 20 -3.69 -20.71 -8.58
C ALA A 20 -2.51 -19.73 -8.56
N ARG A 21 -2.43 -18.80 -9.53
CA ARG A 21 -1.38 -17.76 -9.53
C ARG A 21 -1.46 -16.86 -8.30
N VAL A 22 -2.66 -16.40 -7.94
CA VAL A 22 -2.86 -15.55 -6.75
C VAL A 22 -2.51 -16.30 -5.47
N MET A 23 -2.98 -17.54 -5.31
CA MET A 23 -2.66 -18.35 -4.14
C MET A 23 -1.15 -18.59 -4.01
N LYS A 24 -0.46 -18.88 -5.11
CA LYS A 24 1.00 -19.07 -5.10
C LYS A 24 1.76 -17.79 -4.78
N GLU A 25 1.41 -16.67 -5.40
CA GLU A 25 2.10 -15.38 -5.24
C GLU A 25 2.03 -14.86 -3.80
N TYR A 26 0.90 -15.07 -3.13
CA TYR A 26 0.64 -14.55 -1.79
C TYR A 26 0.64 -15.64 -0.71
N GLU A 27 1.13 -16.84 -1.04
CA GLU A 27 1.28 -17.98 -0.12
C GLU A 27 -0.01 -18.35 0.63
N LEU A 28 -1.14 -18.38 -0.08
CA LEU A 28 -2.46 -18.62 0.49
C LEU A 28 -2.85 -20.10 0.39
N GLU A 29 -3.27 -20.67 1.53
CA GLU A 29 -3.56 -22.11 1.64
C GLU A 29 -4.93 -22.48 1.05
N THR A 30 -5.93 -21.60 1.16
CA THR A 30 -7.31 -21.90 0.73
C THR A 30 -7.86 -20.92 -0.29
N LYS A 31 -8.82 -21.40 -1.11
CA LYS A 31 -9.57 -20.56 -2.06
C LYS A 31 -10.32 -19.42 -1.35
N THR A 32 -10.80 -19.66 -0.14
CA THR A 32 -11.48 -18.65 0.68
C THR A 32 -10.50 -17.55 1.09
N ASP A 33 -9.28 -17.91 1.49
CA ASP A 33 -8.25 -16.93 1.85
C ASP A 33 -7.85 -16.09 0.64
N ALA A 34 -7.75 -16.68 -0.55
CA ALA A 34 -7.50 -15.95 -1.79
C ALA A 34 -8.56 -14.88 -2.07
N VAL A 35 -9.85 -15.24 -1.95
CA VAL A 35 -10.94 -14.29 -2.16
C VAL A 35 -10.96 -13.21 -1.07
N HIS A 36 -10.81 -13.61 0.19
CA HIS A 36 -10.77 -12.68 1.32
C HIS A 36 -9.60 -11.69 1.19
N PHE A 37 -8.41 -12.18 0.86
CA PHE A 37 -7.22 -11.37 0.61
C PHE A 37 -7.45 -10.41 -0.55
N ALA A 38 -7.94 -10.89 -1.69
CA ALA A 38 -8.18 -10.06 -2.87
C ALA A 38 -9.15 -8.90 -2.58
N LEU A 39 -10.26 -9.16 -1.89
CA LEU A 39 -11.24 -8.12 -1.53
C LEU A 39 -10.61 -7.05 -0.62
N ARG A 40 -9.87 -7.48 0.41
CA ARG A 40 -9.19 -6.54 1.33
C ARG A 40 -8.11 -5.74 0.63
N GLU A 41 -7.35 -6.36 -0.26
CA GLU A 41 -6.27 -5.69 -0.98
C GLU A 41 -6.82 -4.68 -1.99
N LEU A 42 -7.93 -4.99 -2.67
CA LEU A 42 -8.60 -4.03 -3.55
C LEU A 42 -9.16 -2.83 -2.77
N ASP A 43 -9.77 -3.07 -1.60
CA ASP A 43 -10.21 -1.98 -0.71
C ASP A 43 -9.03 -1.14 -0.21
N ARG A 44 -7.93 -1.77 0.23
CA ARG A 44 -6.72 -1.06 0.66
C ARG A 44 -6.16 -0.17 -0.46
N ARG A 45 -6.10 -0.69 -1.69
CA ARG A 45 -5.66 0.08 -2.88
C ARG A 45 -6.61 1.23 -3.20
N ALA A 46 -7.91 1.04 -3.05
CA ALA A 46 -8.90 2.11 -3.24
C ALA A 46 -8.67 3.24 -2.22
N ARG A 47 -8.51 2.90 -0.94
CA ARG A 47 -8.18 3.87 0.12
C ARG A 47 -6.85 4.58 -0.13
N LEU A 48 -5.82 3.85 -0.59
CA LEU A 48 -4.55 4.45 -0.96
C LEU A 48 -4.69 5.49 -2.08
N LYS A 49 -5.53 5.24 -3.09
CA LYS A 49 -5.80 6.20 -4.17
C LYS A 49 -6.48 7.48 -3.66
N VAL A 50 -7.35 7.37 -2.66
CA VAL A 50 -7.96 8.53 -1.99
C VAL A 50 -6.86 9.38 -1.35
N PHE A 51 -5.98 8.77 -0.55
CA PHE A 51 -4.82 9.46 0.02
C PHE A 51 -3.87 10.05 -1.03
N ALA A 52 -3.67 9.38 -2.16
CA ALA A 52 -2.82 9.91 -3.21
C ALA A 52 -3.42 11.14 -3.92
N LYS A 53 -4.76 11.19 -4.08
CA LYS A 53 -5.46 12.27 -4.77
C LYS A 53 -5.78 13.46 -3.86
N GLU A 54 -6.20 13.18 -2.64
CA GLU A 54 -6.65 14.17 -1.66
C GLU A 54 -5.50 14.60 -0.73
N GLY A 55 -4.30 14.03 -0.90
CA GLY A 55 -3.17 14.14 0.02
C GLY A 55 -3.31 13.17 1.21
N LEU A 56 -2.31 13.12 2.10
CA LEU A 56 -2.28 12.23 3.28
C LEU A 56 -3.45 12.44 4.28
N GLY A 57 -4.49 13.19 3.92
CA GLY A 57 -5.65 13.48 4.75
C GLY A 57 -5.34 14.41 5.92
N LEU A 58 -4.10 14.90 6.03
CA LEU A 58 -3.68 15.82 7.08
C LEU A 58 -3.99 17.29 6.74
N GLY A 59 -4.32 17.59 5.47
CA GLY A 59 -4.50 18.98 5.00
C GLY A 59 -3.22 19.81 5.02
N LEU A 60 -2.07 19.17 5.15
CA LEU A 60 -0.76 19.82 5.30
C LEU A 60 -0.18 20.13 3.92
N SER A 61 0.34 21.34 3.80
CA SER A 61 1.24 21.75 2.71
C SER A 61 2.53 20.92 2.69
N PRO A 62 3.29 20.90 1.59
CA PRO A 62 4.57 20.19 1.52
C PRO A 62 5.56 20.56 2.64
N GLY A 63 5.57 21.82 3.09
CA GLY A 63 6.40 22.27 4.21
C GLY A 63 5.93 21.70 5.55
N GLU A 64 4.63 21.78 5.83
CA GLU A 64 4.05 21.20 7.05
C GLU A 64 4.21 19.68 7.09
N LEU A 65 4.16 19.01 5.94
CA LEU A 65 4.42 17.57 5.85
C LEU A 65 5.87 17.22 6.22
N ARG A 66 6.83 18.06 5.78
CA ARG A 66 8.26 17.93 6.13
C ARG A 66 8.45 18.06 7.65
N ASP A 67 7.75 19.00 8.28
CA ASP A 67 7.91 19.31 9.70
C ASP A 67 7.10 18.37 10.61
N ALA A 68 6.08 17.67 10.08
CA ALA A 68 5.19 16.79 10.85
C ALA A 68 5.85 15.51 11.38
N VAL A 69 6.95 15.05 10.76
CA VAL A 69 7.64 13.80 11.19
C VAL A 69 8.58 14.08 12.36
N PHE A 70 9.40 15.13 12.26
CA PHE A 70 10.29 15.57 13.33
C PHE A 70 10.56 17.07 13.16
N PRO A 71 10.28 17.92 14.17
CA PRO A 71 10.45 19.38 14.06
C PRO A 71 11.88 19.79 13.70
N ASP A 72 12.87 19.01 14.14
CA ASP A 72 14.30 19.26 13.90
C ASP A 72 14.84 18.50 12.66
N TYR A 73 13.96 17.97 11.79
CA TYR A 73 14.36 17.18 10.63
C TYR A 73 15.01 18.05 9.54
N GLN A 74 16.31 18.30 9.67
CA GLN A 74 17.08 19.06 8.70
C GLN A 74 17.60 18.17 7.56
N LEU A 75 16.69 17.77 6.67
CA LEU A 75 16.95 16.94 5.48
C LEU A 75 18.17 17.43 4.67
N GLU A 76 18.25 18.74 4.42
CA GLU A 76 19.38 19.36 3.69
C GLU A 76 20.71 19.17 4.41
N THR A 77 20.75 19.41 5.72
CA THR A 77 21.95 19.22 6.55
C THR A 77 22.39 17.76 6.59
N MET A 78 21.43 16.83 6.63
CA MET A 78 21.72 15.39 6.59
C MET A 78 22.25 14.93 5.23
N LYS A 79 21.84 15.60 4.15
CA LYS A 79 22.23 15.29 2.77
C LYS A 79 23.49 16.00 2.27
N VAL A 80 24.07 16.92 3.05
CA VAL A 80 25.27 17.69 2.66
C VAL A 80 26.44 16.83 2.19
N ALA A 81 26.57 15.60 2.69
CA ALA A 81 27.63 14.67 2.30
C ALA A 81 27.24 13.72 1.15
N GLU A 82 26.00 13.81 0.65
CA GLU A 82 25.51 12.98 -0.46
C GLU A 82 25.64 13.75 -1.77
N ASP A 83 26.32 13.17 -2.75
CA ASP A 83 26.26 13.69 -4.12
C ASP A 83 24.83 13.54 -4.67
N GLU A 84 24.24 14.64 -5.14
CA GLU A 84 22.94 14.59 -5.81
C GLU A 84 23.04 13.75 -7.08
N LYS A 85 22.42 12.56 -7.04
CA LYS A 85 22.30 11.70 -8.19
C LYS A 85 20.90 11.83 -8.79
N PRO A 86 20.78 11.95 -10.13
CA PRO A 86 19.49 11.87 -10.79
C PRO A 86 18.76 10.58 -10.39
N TYR A 87 17.48 10.70 -10.05
CA TYR A 87 16.64 9.55 -9.74
C TYR A 87 16.68 8.53 -10.90
N GLY A 88 16.98 7.27 -10.58
CA GLY A 88 17.12 6.18 -11.57
C GLY A 88 18.53 5.97 -12.13
N SER A 89 19.53 6.73 -11.67
CA SER A 89 20.93 6.43 -11.99
C SER A 89 21.42 5.18 -11.24
N ALA A 90 22.19 4.33 -11.93
CA ALA A 90 22.74 3.12 -11.34
C ALA A 90 23.69 3.46 -10.19
N ARG A 91 23.65 2.67 -9.11
CA ARG A 91 24.62 2.78 -8.02
C ARG A 91 25.95 2.24 -8.55
N PRO A 92 27.03 3.04 -8.59
CA PRO A 92 28.34 2.51 -8.92
C PRO A 92 28.73 1.50 -7.83
N ASP A 93 29.27 0.39 -8.30
CA ASP A 93 29.80 -0.76 -7.58
C ASP A 93 30.91 -0.40 -6.57
#